data_AF-A0A9J7E007-F1
#
_entry.id   AF-A0A9J7E007-F1
#
_cell.length_a   1.000
_cell.length_b   1.000
_cell.length_c   1.000
_cell.angle_alpha   90.00
_cell.angle_beta   90.00
_cell.angle_gamma   90.00
#
_symmetry.space_group_name_H-M   'P 1'
#
loop_
_entity.id
_entity.type
_entity.pdbx_description
1 polymer ?
#
loop_
_entity_poly.entity_id
_entity_poly.type
_entity_poly.pdbx_seq_one_letter_code
_entity_poly.pdbx_strand_id
1 'polypeptide(L)'
;MKLFISLAIALFLCEHSSLVSCSIGDRSMVYRNCLNRFERENCTDNGVLFKSNTQYKQDYWSKVLQWSCRDECRYQCMWVTVDVFHNNGDDTPKFHGKWPFIRMFGMQEPASAFASILNLAANAYMFKQLQQLRISKANLKPFVIFWKMFAMVCMNAWVWSTIFHMRDTDFTEFMDYACALSMVMGLLVAAIVR
;
A
#
# COMPACT_ATOMS: atom_id res chain seq x y z
N MET A 1 -40.77 8.64 18.04
CA MET A 1 -39.51 9.25 18.51
C MET A 1 -38.27 8.56 17.93
N LYS A 2 -38.04 7.26 18.16
CA LYS A 2 -36.86 6.53 17.61
C LYS A 2 -36.74 6.58 16.08
N LEU A 3 -37.84 6.37 15.35
CA LEU A 3 -37.86 6.44 13.88
C LEU A 3 -37.49 7.84 13.34
N PHE A 4 -37.99 8.89 14.00
CA PHE A 4 -37.68 10.27 13.65
C PHE A 4 -36.21 10.63 13.88
N ILE A 5 -35.63 10.15 14.99
CA ILE A 5 -34.21 10.34 15.29
C ILE A 5 -33.34 9.58 14.28
N SER A 6 -33.68 8.34 13.96
CA SER A 6 -32.96 7.56 12.93
C SER A 6 -33.04 8.21 11.55
N LEU A 7 -34.19 8.75 11.17
CA LEU A 7 -34.37 9.45 9.90
C LEU A 7 -33.58 10.76 9.85
N ALA A 8 -33.58 11.52 10.95
CA ALA A 8 -32.80 12.75 11.07
C ALA A 8 -31.29 12.49 11.01
N ILE A 9 -30.80 11.44 11.65
CA ILE A 9 -29.39 11.01 11.57
C ILE A 9 -29.04 10.59 10.13
N ALA A 10 -29.89 9.80 9.48
CA ALA A 10 -29.64 9.36 8.10
C ALA A 10 -29.62 10.54 7.11
N LEU A 11 -30.53 11.51 7.26
CA LEU A 11 -30.57 12.72 6.43
C LEU A 11 -29.34 13.61 6.68
N PHE A 12 -28.94 13.78 7.93
CA PHE A 12 -27.72 14.53 8.29
C PHE A 12 -26.45 13.88 7.71
N LEU A 13 -26.35 12.54 7.74
CA LEU A 13 -25.25 11.80 7.12
C LEU A 13 -25.27 11.88 5.59
N CYS A 14 -26.46 11.93 4.97
CA CYS A 14 -26.61 12.11 3.53
C CYS A 14 -26.32 13.55 3.05
N GLU A 15 -26.64 14.58 3.85
CA GLU A 15 -26.28 15.97 3.52
C GLU A 15 -24.77 16.22 3.61
N HIS A 16 -24.03 15.37 4.34
CA HIS A 16 -22.58 15.48 4.51
C HIS A 16 -21.78 14.45 3.70
N SER A 17 -22.45 13.64 2.87
CA SER A 17 -21.76 12.74 1.97
C SER A 17 -21.39 13.48 0.67
N SER A 18 -20.14 13.91 0.58
CA SER A 18 -19.58 14.37 -0.69
C SER A 18 -19.54 13.21 -1.68
N LEU A 19 -19.99 13.43 -2.91
CA LEU A 19 -19.78 12.49 -4.01
C LEU A 19 -18.27 12.22 -4.16
N VAL A 20 -17.85 10.99 -3.85
CA VAL A 20 -16.46 10.58 -3.99
C VAL A 20 -16.13 10.55 -5.48
N SER A 21 -15.26 11.45 -5.90
CA SER A 21 -14.77 11.45 -7.27
C SER A 21 -13.49 10.63 -7.37
N CYS A 22 -13.36 9.83 -8.44
CA CYS A 22 -12.10 9.18 -8.74
C CYS A 22 -11.02 10.21 -9.14
N SER A 23 -9.77 9.78 -9.12
CA SER A 23 -8.63 10.66 -9.37
C SER A 23 -8.73 11.31 -10.75
N ILE A 24 -8.11 12.49 -10.89
CA ILE A 24 -8.09 13.23 -12.16
C ILE A 24 -7.53 12.36 -13.29
N GLY A 25 -6.45 11.60 -13.03
CA GLY A 25 -5.85 10.68 -13.99
C GLY A 25 -6.82 9.60 -14.45
N ASP A 26 -7.56 8.98 -13.52
CA ASP A 26 -8.55 7.93 -13.81
C ASP A 26 -9.72 8.43 -14.68
N ARG A 27 -10.11 9.70 -14.50
CA ARG A 27 -11.18 10.34 -15.28
C ARG A 27 -10.73 10.79 -16.65
N SER A 28 -9.42 10.99 -16.85
CA SER A 28 -8.89 11.52 -18.09
C SER A 28 -9.25 10.61 -19.27
N MET A 29 -9.61 11.22 -20.41
CA MET A 29 -9.92 10.47 -21.63
C MET A 29 -8.66 9.79 -22.18
N VAL A 30 -7.49 10.42 -22.02
CA VAL A 30 -6.18 9.90 -22.41
C VAL A 30 -5.90 8.56 -21.73
N TYR A 31 -6.02 8.51 -20.41
CA TYR A 31 -5.78 7.29 -19.63
C TYR A 31 -6.76 6.18 -19.99
N ARG A 32 -8.06 6.47 -20.03
CA ARG A 32 -9.11 5.48 -20.33
C ARG A 32 -8.99 4.91 -21.74
N ASN A 33 -8.72 5.75 -22.74
CA ASN A 33 -8.55 5.30 -24.12
C ASN A 33 -7.28 4.47 -24.28
N CYS A 34 -6.16 4.89 -23.66
CA CYS A 34 -4.93 4.12 -23.63
C CYS A 34 -5.17 2.74 -23.00
N LEU A 35 -5.76 2.70 -21.80
CA LEU A 35 -5.95 1.46 -21.05
C LEU A 35 -6.83 0.47 -21.82
N ASN A 36 -7.98 0.93 -22.35
CA ASN A 36 -8.89 0.09 -23.13
C ASN A 36 -8.21 -0.48 -24.39
N ARG A 37 -7.42 0.34 -25.09
CA ARG A 37 -6.70 -0.09 -26.28
C ARG A 37 -5.62 -1.11 -25.92
N PHE A 38 -4.79 -0.78 -24.93
CA PHE A 38 -3.60 -1.56 -24.59
C PHE A 38 -3.95 -2.90 -23.94
N GLU A 39 -4.99 -2.94 -23.08
CA GLU A 39 -5.53 -4.21 -22.54
C GLU A 39 -6.09 -5.08 -23.68
N ARG A 40 -6.88 -4.50 -24.60
CA ARG A 40 -7.43 -5.24 -25.74
C ARG A 40 -6.33 -5.78 -26.66
N GLU A 41 -5.24 -5.06 -26.84
CA GLU A 41 -4.13 -5.46 -27.70
C GLU A 41 -3.29 -6.57 -27.05
N ASN A 42 -3.00 -6.47 -25.74
CA ASN A 42 -1.94 -7.27 -25.10
C ASN A 42 -2.43 -8.31 -24.08
N CYS A 43 -3.63 -8.16 -23.52
CA CYS A 43 -4.09 -8.99 -22.41
C CYS A 43 -5.11 -10.05 -22.82
N THR A 44 -5.13 -11.14 -22.05
CA THR A 44 -6.12 -12.23 -22.04
C THR A 44 -6.59 -12.47 -20.62
N ASP A 45 -7.56 -13.37 -20.44
CA ASP A 45 -8.04 -13.80 -19.13
C ASP A 45 -8.43 -12.61 -18.23
N ASN A 46 -9.30 -11.74 -18.76
CA ASN A 46 -9.76 -10.51 -18.09
C ASN A 46 -8.64 -9.58 -17.58
N GLY A 47 -7.44 -9.62 -18.18
CA GLY A 47 -6.31 -8.76 -17.81
C GLY A 47 -5.26 -9.46 -16.94
N VAL A 48 -5.42 -10.74 -16.61
CA VAL A 48 -4.45 -11.46 -15.79
C VAL A 48 -3.20 -11.80 -16.61
N LEU A 49 -3.39 -12.44 -17.77
CA LEU A 49 -2.31 -12.99 -18.58
C LEU A 49 -2.02 -12.15 -19.82
N PHE A 50 -0.78 -12.23 -20.31
CA PHE A 50 -0.39 -11.68 -21.60
C PHE A 50 -0.79 -12.63 -22.75
N LYS A 51 -1.18 -12.05 -23.89
CA LYS A 51 -1.36 -12.79 -25.14
C LYS A 51 -0.05 -13.40 -25.61
N SER A 52 -0.12 -14.58 -26.23
CA SER A 52 1.06 -15.26 -26.79
C SER A 52 1.78 -14.47 -27.89
N ASN A 53 1.07 -13.60 -28.60
CA ASN A 53 1.57 -12.79 -29.71
C ASN A 53 1.77 -11.30 -29.35
N THR A 54 1.80 -10.95 -28.06
CA THR A 54 2.05 -9.56 -27.66
C THR A 54 3.48 -9.13 -28.02
N GLN A 55 3.63 -7.89 -28.49
CA GLN A 55 4.94 -7.26 -28.67
C GLN A 55 5.51 -6.77 -27.33
N TYR A 56 4.66 -6.55 -26.32
CA TYR A 56 5.07 -6.06 -25.01
C TYR A 56 5.85 -7.14 -24.25
N LYS A 57 7.02 -6.78 -23.74
CA LYS A 57 7.84 -7.68 -22.92
C LYS A 57 7.90 -7.15 -21.51
N GLN A 58 7.16 -7.80 -20.61
CA GLN A 58 7.25 -7.52 -19.18
C GLN A 58 8.67 -7.82 -18.67
N ASP A 59 9.21 -6.93 -17.86
CA ASP A 59 10.54 -7.08 -17.26
C ASP A 59 10.58 -8.23 -16.25
N TYR A 60 11.80 -8.70 -15.95
CA TYR A 60 12.01 -9.85 -15.08
C TYR A 60 11.47 -9.62 -13.66
N TRP A 61 11.73 -8.46 -13.07
CA TRP A 61 11.32 -8.19 -11.69
C TRP A 61 9.81 -8.06 -11.56
N SER A 62 9.16 -7.48 -12.57
CA SER A 62 7.71 -7.41 -12.60
C SER A 62 7.06 -8.81 -12.70
N LYS A 63 7.71 -9.77 -13.37
CA LYS A 63 7.25 -11.19 -13.34
C LYS A 63 7.42 -11.81 -11.96
N VAL A 64 8.56 -11.59 -11.31
CA VAL A 64 8.84 -12.11 -9.97
C VAL A 64 7.82 -11.59 -8.95
N LEU A 65 7.45 -10.30 -9.05
CA LEU A 65 6.43 -9.67 -8.21
C LEU A 65 4.99 -9.89 -8.71
N GLN A 66 4.81 -10.79 -9.70
CA GLN A 66 3.51 -11.23 -10.20
C GLN A 66 2.61 -10.07 -10.66
N TRP A 67 3.18 -9.06 -11.32
CA TRP A 67 2.42 -8.00 -11.96
C TRP A 67 1.57 -8.58 -13.09
N SER A 68 0.26 -8.32 -13.07
CA SER A 68 -0.67 -8.80 -14.09
C SER A 68 -0.55 -7.98 -15.38
N CYS A 69 -1.08 -8.51 -16.49
CA CYS A 69 -1.11 -7.74 -17.74
C CYS A 69 -1.86 -6.40 -17.59
N ARG A 70 -2.98 -6.39 -16.85
CA ARG A 70 -3.73 -5.18 -16.52
C ARG A 70 -2.90 -4.19 -15.71
N ASP A 71 -2.13 -4.67 -14.73
CA ASP A 71 -1.30 -3.76 -13.93
C ASP A 71 -0.19 -3.11 -14.75
N GLU A 72 0.40 -3.86 -15.68
CA GLU A 72 1.36 -3.34 -16.65
C GLU A 72 0.69 -2.32 -17.58
N CYS A 73 -0.53 -2.60 -18.04
CA CYS A 73 -1.27 -1.67 -18.88
C CYS A 73 -1.59 -0.36 -18.15
N ARG A 74 -2.03 -0.44 -16.90
CA ARG A 74 -2.27 0.73 -16.04
C ARG A 74 -1.01 1.55 -15.87
N TYR A 75 0.13 0.90 -15.62
CA TYR A 75 1.41 1.58 -15.43
C TYR A 75 1.88 2.31 -16.69
N GLN A 76 1.84 1.66 -17.85
CA GLN A 76 2.24 2.28 -19.11
C GLN A 76 1.33 3.47 -19.45
N CYS A 77 0.02 3.29 -19.34
CA CYS A 77 -0.95 4.35 -19.65
C CYS A 77 -0.94 5.50 -18.64
N MET A 78 -0.57 5.23 -17.39
CA MET A 78 -0.33 6.26 -16.38
C MET A 78 0.76 7.22 -16.84
N TRP A 79 1.93 6.72 -17.25
CA TRP A 79 3.04 7.57 -17.72
C TRP A 79 2.73 8.30 -19.02
N VAL A 80 2.08 7.64 -19.99
CA VAL A 80 1.58 8.33 -21.20
C VAL A 80 0.67 9.51 -20.84
N THR A 81 -0.20 9.33 -19.84
CA THR A 81 -1.10 10.40 -19.40
C THR A 81 -0.35 11.51 -18.69
N VAL A 82 0.63 11.18 -17.83
CA VAL A 82 1.50 12.18 -17.17
C VAL A 82 2.22 13.03 -18.21
N ASP A 83 2.79 12.42 -19.25
CA ASP A 83 3.48 13.14 -20.33
C ASP A 83 2.55 14.13 -21.04
N VAL A 84 1.29 13.74 -21.31
CA VAL A 84 0.30 14.63 -21.93
C VAL A 84 -0.05 15.81 -21.01
N PHE A 85 -0.21 15.58 -19.71
CA PHE A 85 -0.47 16.66 -18.74
C PHE A 85 0.69 17.65 -18.69
N HIS A 86 1.93 17.16 -18.58
CA HIS A 86 3.11 18.01 -18.54
C HIS A 86 3.31 18.80 -19.84
N ASN A 87 3.04 18.19 -21.00
CA ASN A 87 3.09 18.87 -22.29
C ASN A 87 2.05 20.00 -22.43
N ASN A 88 0.93 19.90 -21.71
CA ASN A 88 -0.08 20.96 -21.65
C ASN A 88 0.21 22.01 -20.57
N GLY A 89 1.26 21.83 -19.77
CA GLY A 89 1.59 22.70 -18.63
C GLY A 89 0.77 22.41 -17.36
N ASP A 90 0.08 21.26 -17.30
CA ASP A 90 -0.68 20.82 -16.14
C ASP A 90 0.21 20.08 -15.13
N ASP A 91 -0.20 20.11 -13.85
CA ASP A 91 0.45 19.32 -12.80
C ASP A 91 0.24 17.81 -12.98
N THR A 92 1.14 17.02 -12.39
CA THR A 92 1.03 15.56 -12.36
C THR A 92 -0.33 15.12 -11.77
N PRO A 93 -1.14 14.33 -12.47
CA PRO A 93 -2.40 13.83 -11.91
C PRO A 93 -2.17 12.61 -11.01
N LYS A 94 -3.08 12.40 -10.04
CA LYS A 94 -3.17 11.14 -9.29
C LYS A 94 -3.93 10.07 -10.08
N PHE A 95 -3.64 8.81 -9.80
CA PHE A 95 -4.29 7.61 -10.35
C PHE A 95 -4.61 6.64 -9.21
N HIS A 96 -5.83 6.12 -9.17
CA HIS A 96 -6.32 5.23 -8.09
C HIS A 96 -5.99 5.75 -6.68
N GLY A 97 -6.09 7.07 -6.46
CA GLY A 97 -5.77 7.72 -5.18
C GLY A 97 -4.28 7.97 -4.91
N LYS A 98 -3.36 7.47 -5.76
CA LYS A 98 -1.91 7.53 -5.56
C LYS A 98 -1.21 8.44 -6.57
N TRP A 99 -0.03 8.91 -6.21
CA TRP A 99 0.86 9.61 -7.15
C TRP A 99 1.58 8.59 -8.05
N PRO A 100 1.86 8.92 -9.32
CA PRO A 100 2.61 8.05 -10.21
C PRO A 100 4.08 7.96 -9.76
N PHE A 101 4.54 6.75 -9.44
CA PHE A 101 5.93 6.46 -9.09
C PHE A 101 6.63 5.66 -10.18
N ILE A 102 7.91 5.94 -10.39
CA ILE A 102 8.74 5.16 -11.31
C ILE A 102 9.09 3.86 -10.59
N ARG A 103 8.78 2.71 -11.21
CA ARG A 103 9.11 1.41 -10.64
C ARG A 103 10.60 1.18 -10.74
N MET A 104 11.20 0.67 -9.67
CA MET A 104 12.59 0.21 -9.66
C MET A 104 12.61 -1.25 -9.20
N PHE A 105 13.25 -2.14 -9.97
CA PHE A 105 13.24 -3.58 -9.70
C PHE A 105 11.81 -4.13 -9.48
N GLY A 106 10.85 -3.65 -10.28
CA GLY A 106 9.44 -4.02 -10.18
C GLY A 106 8.69 -3.48 -8.95
N MET A 107 9.36 -2.79 -8.02
CA MET A 107 8.71 -2.24 -6.81
C MET A 107 7.87 -1.01 -7.16
N GLN A 108 6.64 -0.94 -6.65
CA GLN A 108 5.75 0.21 -6.86
C GLN A 108 6.27 1.48 -6.18
N GLU A 109 6.72 1.38 -4.93
CA GLU A 109 7.19 2.49 -4.12
C GLU A 109 8.58 2.20 -3.52
N PRO A 110 9.65 2.29 -4.33
CA PRO A 110 10.98 1.83 -3.92
C PRO A 110 11.53 2.52 -2.66
N ALA A 111 11.28 3.82 -2.52
CA ALA A 111 11.76 4.59 -1.37
C ALA A 111 11.04 4.16 -0.07
N SER A 112 9.72 3.98 -0.14
CA SER A 112 8.92 3.50 0.99
C SER A 112 9.32 2.07 1.38
N ALA A 113 9.47 1.17 0.40
CA ALA A 113 9.93 -0.20 0.65
C ALA A 113 11.31 -0.23 1.33
N PHE A 114 12.25 0.61 0.87
CA PHE A 114 13.57 0.73 1.49
C PHE A 114 13.50 1.27 2.92
N ALA A 115 12.70 2.30 3.17
CA ALA A 115 12.49 2.84 4.50
C ALA A 115 11.87 1.80 5.46
N SER A 116 10.95 0.95 4.97
CA SER A 116 10.37 -0.14 5.75
C SER A 116 11.41 -1.22 6.09
N ILE A 117 12.32 -1.55 5.17
CA ILE A 117 13.45 -2.46 5.45
C ILE A 117 14.38 -1.89 6.54
N LEU A 118 14.68 -0.60 6.49
CA LEU A 118 15.51 0.04 7.53
C LEU A 118 14.82 0.01 8.90
N ASN A 119 13.51 0.25 8.94
CA ASN A 119 12.73 0.13 10.18
C ASN A 119 12.68 -1.31 10.71
N LEU A 120 12.54 -2.29 9.82
CA LEU A 120 12.65 -3.71 10.17
C LEU A 120 14.02 -4.01 10.81
N ALA A 121 15.10 -3.55 10.18
CA ALA A 121 16.46 -3.74 10.68
C ALA A 121 16.66 -3.09 12.07
N ALA A 122 16.14 -1.88 12.28
CA ALA A 122 16.19 -1.22 13.58
C ALA A 122 15.44 -2.01 14.68
N ASN A 123 14.26 -2.54 14.37
CA ASN A 123 13.48 -3.37 15.30
C ASN A 123 14.17 -4.71 15.58
N ALA A 124 14.76 -5.35 14.57
CA ALA A 124 15.56 -6.57 14.75
C ALA A 124 16.81 -6.33 15.60
N TYR A 125 17.51 -5.21 15.39
CA TYR A 125 18.62 -4.81 16.24
C TYR A 125 18.17 -4.63 17.70
N MET A 126 17.09 -3.90 17.94
CA MET A 126 16.56 -3.69 19.29
C MET A 126 16.12 -5.01 19.95
N PHE A 127 15.46 -5.89 19.20
CA PHE A 127 15.07 -7.21 19.70
C PHE A 127 16.28 -8.03 20.17
N LYS A 128 17.38 -8.02 19.40
CA LYS A 128 18.64 -8.65 19.80
C LYS A 128 19.21 -8.05 21.08
N GLN A 129 19.18 -6.72 21.23
CA GLN A 129 19.61 -6.06 22.46
C GLN A 129 18.75 -6.50 23.66
N LEU A 130 17.42 -6.55 23.49
CA LEU A 130 16.49 -7.02 24.53
C LEU A 130 16.73 -8.49 24.91
N GLN A 131 17.11 -9.35 23.96
CA GLN A 131 17.45 -10.75 24.25
C GLN A 131 18.69 -10.88 25.13
N GLN A 132 19.67 -9.99 24.97
CA GLN A 132 20.92 -10.00 25.74
C GLN A 132 20.78 -9.38 27.14
N LEU A 133 19.69 -8.68 27.43
CA LEU A 133 19.45 -8.08 28.75
C LEU A 133 19.36 -9.15 29.84
N ARG A 134 20.30 -9.10 30.78
CA ARG A 134 20.26 -9.89 32.02
C ARG A 134 19.45 -9.15 33.07
N ILE A 135 18.28 -9.67 33.42
CA ILE A 135 17.37 -9.06 34.39
C ILE A 135 17.58 -9.69 35.77
N SER A 136 18.14 -8.91 36.69
CA SER A 136 18.36 -9.32 38.09
C SER A 136 17.11 -9.15 38.96
N LYS A 137 16.27 -8.15 38.68
CA LYS A 137 15.04 -7.87 39.44
C LYS A 137 13.83 -8.58 38.85
N ALA A 138 13.16 -9.43 39.63
CA ALA A 138 11.98 -10.18 39.19
C ALA A 138 10.85 -9.29 38.64
N ASN A 139 10.62 -8.12 39.25
CA ASN A 139 9.54 -7.20 38.87
C ASN A 139 9.73 -6.55 37.48
N LEU A 140 10.95 -6.58 36.92
CA LEU A 140 11.24 -6.06 35.58
C LEU A 140 11.03 -7.10 34.47
N LYS A 141 10.91 -8.39 34.81
CA LYS A 141 10.76 -9.47 33.83
C LYS A 141 9.52 -9.30 32.95
N PRO A 142 8.31 -8.97 33.47
CA PRO A 142 7.12 -8.81 32.63
C PRO A 142 7.27 -7.68 31.60
N PHE A 143 7.86 -6.56 31.98
CA PHE A 143 8.11 -5.43 31.07
C PHE A 143 9.06 -5.81 29.94
N VAL A 144 10.13 -6.55 30.24
CA VAL A 144 11.09 -6.99 29.20
C VAL A 144 10.47 -8.01 28.27
N ILE A 145 9.62 -8.92 28.78
CA ILE A 145 8.86 -9.85 27.94
C ILE A 145 7.91 -9.07 27.03
N PHE A 146 7.19 -8.09 27.56
CA PHE A 146 6.31 -7.21 26.77
C PHE A 146 7.08 -6.54 25.61
N TRP A 147 8.22 -5.89 25.89
CA TRP A 147 9.00 -5.22 24.85
C TRP A 147 9.59 -6.19 23.82
N LYS A 148 9.94 -7.42 24.21
CA LYS A 148 10.34 -8.48 23.27
C LYS A 148 9.19 -8.86 22.34
N MET A 149 8.00 -9.10 22.89
CA MET A 149 6.80 -9.41 22.09
C MET A 149 6.44 -8.24 21.17
N PHE A 150 6.46 -7.02 21.69
CA PHE A 150 6.17 -5.81 20.92
C PHE A 150 7.17 -5.61 19.77
N ALA A 151 8.47 -5.84 19.99
CA ALA A 151 9.46 -5.79 18.92
C ALA A 151 9.19 -6.83 17.82
N MET A 152 8.70 -8.03 18.16
CA MET A 152 8.28 -9.03 17.15
C MET A 152 7.06 -8.57 16.36
N VAL A 153 6.09 -7.93 17.01
CA VAL A 153 4.93 -7.32 16.34
C VAL A 153 5.39 -6.23 15.36
N CYS A 154 6.29 -5.34 15.78
CA CYS A 154 6.86 -4.32 14.91
C CYS A 154 7.62 -4.92 13.73
N MET A 155 8.45 -5.95 13.95
CA MET A 155 9.16 -6.63 12.85
C MET A 155 8.18 -7.23 11.84
N ASN A 156 7.12 -7.91 12.30
CA ASN A 156 6.09 -8.43 11.40
C ASN A 156 5.40 -7.31 10.60
N ALA A 157 5.09 -6.18 11.24
CA ALA A 157 4.49 -5.03 10.57
C ALA A 157 5.39 -4.44 9.50
N TRP A 158 6.68 -4.24 9.77
CA TRP A 158 7.61 -3.69 8.79
C TRP A 158 7.90 -4.66 7.64
N VAL A 159 7.80 -5.98 7.85
CA VAL A 159 7.82 -6.97 6.78
C VAL A 159 6.62 -6.77 5.85
N TRP A 160 5.40 -6.69 6.39
CA TRP A 160 4.19 -6.47 5.58
C TRP A 160 4.19 -5.12 4.87
N SER A 161 4.65 -4.06 5.54
CA SER A 161 4.86 -2.74 4.93
C SER A 161 5.84 -2.81 3.76
N THR A 162 6.95 -3.54 3.90
CA THR A 162 7.90 -3.74 2.81
C THR A 162 7.23 -4.44 1.63
N ILE A 163 6.53 -5.55 1.88
CA ILE A 163 5.83 -6.32 0.84
C ILE A 163 4.79 -5.46 0.12
N PHE A 164 3.99 -4.69 0.86
CA PHE A 164 2.98 -3.79 0.31
C PHE A 164 3.57 -2.71 -0.61
N HIS A 165 4.62 -2.02 -0.16
CA HIS A 165 5.26 -0.99 -0.98
C HIS A 165 6.02 -1.56 -2.19
N MET A 166 6.42 -2.84 -2.15
CA MET A 166 6.94 -3.54 -3.33
C MET A 166 5.82 -3.92 -4.29
N ARG A 167 4.78 -4.60 -3.80
CA ARG A 167 3.68 -5.15 -4.59
C ARG A 167 2.36 -4.88 -3.88
N ASP A 168 1.66 -3.89 -4.42
CA ASP A 168 0.36 -3.45 -3.93
C ASP A 168 -0.77 -4.33 -4.48
N THR A 169 -1.50 -4.96 -3.57
CA THR A 169 -2.68 -5.81 -3.78
C THR A 169 -3.61 -5.63 -2.59
N ASP A 170 -4.90 -5.92 -2.75
CA ASP A 170 -5.89 -5.82 -1.66
C ASP A 170 -5.44 -6.57 -0.40
N PHE A 171 -4.81 -7.74 -0.56
CA PHE A 171 -4.32 -8.54 0.55
C PHE A 171 -3.11 -7.90 1.24
N THR A 172 -2.11 -7.44 0.49
CA THR A 172 -0.92 -6.80 1.08
C THR A 172 -1.26 -5.47 1.72
N GLU A 173 -2.20 -4.70 1.15
CA GLU A 173 -2.72 -3.46 1.73
C GLU A 173 -3.41 -3.73 3.07
N PHE A 174 -4.30 -4.73 3.11
CA PHE A 174 -4.95 -5.15 4.35
C PHE A 174 -3.92 -5.55 5.41
N MET A 175 -2.92 -6.34 5.04
CA MET A 175 -1.90 -6.81 5.98
C MET A 175 -1.04 -5.66 6.52
N ASP A 176 -0.66 -4.68 5.69
CA ASP A 176 0.08 -3.50 6.13
C ASP A 176 -0.72 -2.71 7.18
N TYR A 177 -1.98 -2.37 6.87
CA TYR A 177 -2.83 -1.63 7.81
C TYR A 177 -3.15 -2.40 9.09
N ALA A 178 -3.47 -3.70 8.99
CA ALA A 178 -3.75 -4.52 10.16
C ALA A 178 -2.52 -4.62 11.08
N CYS A 179 -1.32 -4.76 10.51
CA CYS A 179 -0.10 -4.83 11.30
C CYS A 179 0.30 -3.45 11.87
N ALA A 180 0.13 -2.36 11.12
CA ALA A 180 0.32 -1.01 11.64
C ALA A 180 -0.62 -0.72 12.83
N LEU A 181 -1.88 -1.14 12.74
CA LEU A 181 -2.84 -1.05 13.85
C LEU A 181 -2.36 -1.83 15.07
N SER A 182 -1.82 -3.03 14.88
CA SER A 182 -1.29 -3.84 15.99
C SER A 182 -0.13 -3.15 16.73
N MET A 183 0.72 -2.40 16.01
CA MET A 183 1.77 -1.58 16.64
C MET A 183 1.17 -0.46 17.48
N VAL A 184 0.19 0.26 16.94
CA VAL A 184 -0.50 1.34 17.67
C VAL A 184 -1.19 0.80 18.92
N MET A 185 -1.86 -0.35 18.83
CA MET A 185 -2.50 -0.99 19.97
C MET A 185 -1.49 -1.45 21.02
N GLY A 186 -0.34 -1.98 20.59
CA GLY A 186 0.76 -2.31 21.50
C GLY A 186 1.27 -1.09 22.25
N LEU A 187 1.45 0.04 21.57
CA LEU A 187 1.85 1.31 22.20
C LEU A 187 0.78 1.86 23.14
N LEU A 188 -0.51 1.73 22.79
CA LEU A 188 -1.61 2.13 23.66
C LEU A 188 -1.61 1.32 24.97
N VAL A 189 -1.42 0.00 24.89
CA VAL A 189 -1.28 -0.85 26.08
C VAL A 189 -0.08 -0.39 26.91
N ALA A 190 1.07 -0.11 26.27
CA ALA A 190 2.24 0.40 26.97
C ALA A 190 1.99 1.73 27.67
N ALA A 191 1.20 2.63 27.07
CA ALA A 191 0.86 3.93 27.64
C ALA A 191 -0.09 3.83 28.84
N ILE A 192 -1.01 2.86 28.84
CA ILE A 192 -1.98 2.64 29.93
C ILE A 192 -1.33 1.94 31.12
N VAL A 193 -0.43 0.99 30.86
CA VAL A 193 0.20 0.15 31.91
C VAL A 193 1.40 0.85 32.56
N ARG A 194 1.97 1.87 31.92
CA ARG A 194 3.08 2.67 32.45
C ARG A 194 2.63 3.61 33.57
#